data_AF-A0AAW8KAB2-F1
#
_entry.id   AF-A0AAW8KAB2-F1
#
_cell.length_a   1.000
_cell.length_b   1.000
_cell.length_c   1.000
_cell.angle_alpha   90.00
_cell.angle_beta   90.00
_cell.angle_gamma   90.00
#
_symmetry.space_group_name_H-M   'P 1'
#
loop_
_entity.id
_entity.type
_entity.pdbx_description
1 polymer ?
#
loop_
_entity_poly.entity_id
_entity_poly.type
_entity_poly.pdbx_seq_one_letter_code
_entity_poly.pdbx_strand_id
1 'polypeptide(L)'
;LQSDEFRNAKSKLAFAAGKDIAGKPVVTDIAKMPHLLIAGATGSGKSVCINTLIMSILYKATPDEVKLIMIDPKVVELSVYNGIPHLFIPVVT
;
A
#
# COMPACT_ATOMS: atom_id res chain seq x y z
N LEU A 1 -10.74 1.10 -4.72
CA LEU A 1 -10.32 -0.17 -5.37
C LEU A 1 -11.29 -0.65 -6.47
N GLN A 2 -12.55 -0.21 -6.49
CA GLN A 2 -13.53 -0.65 -7.50
C GLN A 2 -13.44 0.09 -8.85
N SER A 3 -12.66 1.18 -8.93
CA SER A 3 -12.59 1.98 -10.15
C SER A 3 -11.87 1.23 -11.28
N ASP A 4 -12.27 1.50 -12.52
CA ASP A 4 -11.71 0.83 -13.69
C ASP A 4 -10.22 1.14 -13.86
N GLU A 5 -9.77 2.34 -13.48
CA GLU A 5 -8.35 2.71 -13.50
C GLU A 5 -7.52 1.79 -12.60
N PHE A 6 -8.02 1.45 -11.41
CA PHE A 6 -7.33 0.54 -10.52
C PHE A 6 -7.44 -0.89 -11.03
N ARG A 7 -8.63 -1.37 -11.40
CA ARG A 7 -8.83 -2.76 -11.84
C ARG A 7 -7.99 -3.08 -13.08
N ASN A 8 -7.90 -2.14 -14.03
CA ASN A 8 -7.17 -2.31 -15.28
C ASN A 8 -5.67 -1.95 -15.18
N ALA A 9 -5.19 -1.41 -14.06
CA ALA A 9 -3.76 -1.15 -13.86
C ALA A 9 -2.96 -2.46 -13.92
N LYS A 10 -2.02 -2.55 -14.86
CA LYS A 10 -1.24 -3.79 -15.10
C LYS A 10 -0.20 -4.09 -14.03
N SER A 11 0.34 -3.05 -13.37
CA SER A 11 1.37 -3.23 -12.34
C SER A 11 0.79 -3.87 -11.08
N LYS A 12 1.55 -4.83 -10.54
CA LYS A 12 1.29 -5.46 -9.24
C LYS A 12 1.61 -4.55 -8.06
N LEU A 13 2.36 -3.48 -8.31
CA LEU A 13 2.70 -2.43 -7.35
C LEU A 13 1.88 -1.15 -7.56
N ALA A 14 0.80 -1.24 -8.35
CA ALA A 14 -0.14 -0.14 -8.48
C ALA A 14 -0.95 0.03 -7.19
N PHE A 15 -1.11 1.26 -6.72
CA PHE A 15 -1.94 1.59 -5.58
C PHE A 15 -2.88 2.76 -5.85
N ALA A 16 -4.04 2.73 -5.19
CA ALA A 16 -5.01 3.81 -5.24
C ALA A 16 -4.54 4.94 -4.30
N ALA A 17 -4.12 6.07 -4.86
CA ALA A 17 -3.67 7.23 -4.08
C ALA A 17 -4.84 8.05 -3.51
N GLY A 18 -6.02 7.97 -4.15
CA GLY A 18 -7.22 8.65 -3.69
C GLY A 18 -8.03 9.23 -4.84
N LYS A 19 -8.53 10.45 -4.64
CA LYS A 19 -9.23 11.23 -5.67
C LYS A 19 -8.56 12.59 -5.83
N ASP A 20 -8.60 13.14 -7.03
CA ASP A 20 -8.19 14.52 -7.27
C ASP A 20 -9.28 15.51 -6.83
N ILE A 21 -9.03 16.81 -7.03
CA ILE A 21 -9.96 17.89 -6.68
C ILE A 21 -11.29 17.84 -7.48
N ALA A 22 -11.32 17.15 -8.61
CA ALA A 22 -12.52 16.93 -9.41
C ALA A 22 -13.23 15.61 -9.04
N GLY A 23 -12.74 14.89 -8.03
CA GLY A 23 -13.28 13.63 -7.57
C GLY A 23 -12.89 12.43 -8.42
N LYS A 24 -12.00 12.58 -9.40
CA LYS A 24 -11.56 11.47 -10.27
C LYS A 24 -10.60 10.55 -9.52
N PRO A 25 -10.72 9.21 -9.65
CA PRO A 25 -9.79 8.28 -9.04
C PRO A 25 -8.36 8.50 -9.52
N VAL A 26 -7.42 8.53 -8.58
CA VAL A 26 -5.97 8.62 -8.85
C VAL A 26 -5.32 7.30 -8.47
N VAL A 27 -4.70 6.67 -9.46
CA VAL A 27 -3.93 5.42 -9.31
C VAL A 27 -2.51 5.68 -9.74
N THR A 28 -1.55 5.25 -8.94
CA THR A 28 -0.13 5.39 -9.23
C THR A 28 0.59 4.05 -9.04
N ASP A 29 1.86 3.97 -9.41
CA ASP A 29 2.63 2.74 -9.50
C ASP A 29 4.04 2.93 -8.94
N ILE A 30 4.37 2.17 -7.89
CA ILE A 30 5.68 2.22 -7.25
C ILE A 30 6.79 1.80 -8.23
N ALA A 31 6.51 0.91 -9.20
CA ALA A 31 7.53 0.51 -10.18
C ALA A 31 8.02 1.68 -11.05
N LYS A 32 7.19 2.72 -11.25
CA LYS A 32 7.55 3.93 -12.01
C LYS A 32 8.22 5.00 -11.14
N MET A 33 8.04 4.91 -9.83
CA MET A 33 8.63 5.76 -8.80
C MET A 33 9.32 4.83 -7.81
N PRO A 34 10.51 4.28 -8.17
CA PRO A 34 11.04 3.04 -7.60
C PRO A 34 11.15 3.05 -6.07
N HIS A 35 11.17 4.24 -5.47
CA HIS A 35 11.00 4.44 -4.04
C HIS A 35 9.98 5.55 -3.79
N LEU A 36 9.22 5.42 -2.70
CA LEU A 36 8.21 6.37 -2.25
C LEU A 36 8.50 6.81 -0.81
N LEU A 37 8.49 8.12 -0.57
CA LEU A 37 8.55 8.71 0.77
C LEU A 37 7.15 9.23 1.16
N ILE A 38 6.62 8.76 2.29
CA ILE A 38 5.36 9.25 2.85
C ILE A 38 5.65 9.94 4.19
N ALA A 39 5.37 11.24 4.28
CA ALA A 39 5.53 12.05 5.47
C ALA A 39 4.23 12.80 5.80
N GLY A 40 3.99 13.05 7.09
CA GLY A 40 2.81 13.77 7.56
C GLY A 40 2.73 13.80 9.09
N ALA A 41 2.15 14.88 9.62
CA ALA A 41 1.92 15.04 11.06
C ALA A 41 0.85 14.06 11.59
N THR A 42 0.75 13.90 12.90
CA THR A 42 -0.34 13.11 13.52
C THR A 42 -1.70 13.66 13.06
N GLY A 43 -2.63 12.76 12.71
CA GLY A 43 -3.96 13.13 12.22
C GLY A 43 -4.03 13.51 10.73
N SER A 44 -2.90 13.61 10.01
CA SER A 44 -2.89 13.93 8.57
C SER A 44 -3.31 12.78 7.63
N GLY A 45 -3.61 11.60 8.18
CA GLY A 45 -3.99 10.43 7.38
C GLY A 45 -2.82 9.57 6.88
N LYS A 46 -1.58 9.80 7.35
CA LYS A 46 -0.40 9.00 6.97
C LYS A 46 -0.63 7.49 7.14
N SER A 47 -1.11 7.05 8.30
CA SER A 47 -1.36 5.63 8.58
C SER A 47 -2.42 5.04 7.66
N VAL A 48 -3.48 5.79 7.37
CA VAL A 48 -4.53 5.39 6.42
C VAL A 48 -3.95 5.25 5.01
N CYS A 49 -3.07 6.15 4.59
CA CYS A 49 -2.39 6.08 3.30
C CYS A 49 -1.51 4.82 3.18
N ILE A 50 -0.71 4.52 4.21
CA ILE A 50 0.13 3.31 4.25
C ILE A 50 -0.74 2.04 4.15
N ASN A 51 -1.81 1.96 4.93
CA ASN A 51 -2.75 0.83 4.87
C ASN A 51 -3.42 0.71 3.49
N THR A 52 -3.77 1.83 2.87
CA THR A 52 -4.36 1.84 1.52
C THR A 52 -3.38 1.32 0.47
N LEU A 53 -2.10 1.65 0.60
CA LEU A 53 -1.03 1.12 -0.26
C LEU A 53 -0.90 -0.39 -0.08
N ILE A 54 -0.78 -0.87 1.16
CA ILE A 54 -0.66 -2.30 1.45
C ILE A 54 -1.87 -3.06 0.91
N MET A 55 -3.08 -2.60 1.21
CA MET A 55 -4.32 -3.21 0.73
C MET A 55 -4.42 -3.23 -0.79
N SER A 56 -3.94 -2.18 -1.47
CA SER A 56 -3.91 -2.16 -2.94
C SER A 56 -3.03 -3.28 -3.50
N ILE A 57 -1.86 -3.52 -2.90
CA ILE A 57 -0.97 -4.62 -3.29
C ILE A 57 -1.66 -5.96 -3.02
N LEU A 58 -2.24 -6.17 -1.84
CA LEU A 58 -2.90 -7.43 -1.48
C LEU A 58 -4.09 -7.77 -2.39
N TYR A 59 -4.77 -6.76 -2.94
CA TYR A 59 -5.88 -6.95 -3.89
C TYR A 59 -5.42 -7.24 -5.33
N LYS A 60 -4.14 -7.03 -5.66
CA LYS A 60 -3.61 -7.17 -7.03
C LYS A 60 -2.55 -8.25 -7.20
N ALA A 61 -1.81 -8.55 -6.14
CA ALA A 61 -0.66 -9.42 -6.17
C ALA A 61 -0.90 -10.67 -5.32
N THR A 62 -0.53 -11.83 -5.84
CA THR A 62 -0.40 -13.05 -5.03
C THR A 62 0.90 -13.01 -4.22
N PRO A 63 1.05 -13.86 -3.19
CA PRO A 63 2.27 -13.93 -2.39
C PRO A 63 3.54 -14.27 -3.16
N ASP A 64 3.43 -14.91 -4.32
CA ASP A 64 4.56 -15.27 -5.19
C ASP A 64 4.96 -14.12 -6.13
N GLU A 65 4.05 -13.18 -6.36
CA GLU A 65 4.29 -11.99 -7.20
C GLU A 65 4.92 -10.85 -6.39
N VAL A 66 4.51 -10.69 -5.13
CA VAL A 66 5.03 -9.62 -4.25
C VAL A 66 5.21 -10.14 -2.82
N LYS A 67 6.42 -9.91 -2.28
CA LYS A 67 6.75 -10.12 -0.87
C LYS A 67 6.93 -8.78 -0.16
N LEU A 68 6.48 -8.71 1.10
CA LEU A 68 6.54 -7.52 1.94
C LEU A 68 7.48 -7.77 3.12
N ILE A 69 8.32 -6.78 3.41
CA ILE A 69 9.03 -6.65 4.69
C ILE A 69 8.46 -5.43 5.37
N MET A 70 7.91 -5.63 6.57
CA MET A 70 7.26 -4.56 7.34
C MET A 70 8.08 -4.29 8.60
N ILE A 71 8.34 -3.01 8.85
CA ILE A 71 9.09 -2.52 10.00
C ILE A 71 8.20 -1.52 10.74
N ASP A 72 7.86 -1.82 11.99
CA ASP A 72 7.01 -1.01 12.86
C ASP A 72 7.66 -0.82 14.24
N PRO A 73 8.62 0.12 14.35
CA PRO A 73 9.41 0.29 15.58
C PRO A 73 8.60 0.82 16.76
N LYS A 74 7.35 1.22 16.52
CA LYS A 74 6.44 1.69 17.57
C LYS A 74 5.38 0.67 17.93
N VAL A 75 5.24 -0.40 17.13
CA VAL A 75 4.23 -1.46 17.31
C VAL A 75 2.80 -0.88 17.32
N VAL A 76 2.52 0.09 16.45
CA VAL A 76 1.23 0.80 16.44
C VAL A 76 0.39 0.49 15.21
N GLU A 77 1.01 0.21 14.06
CA GLU A 77 0.33 0.34 12.77
C GLU A 77 0.35 -0.96 11.95
N LEU A 78 1.48 -1.68 11.91
CA LEU A 78 1.67 -2.77 10.96
C LEU A 78 1.55 -4.16 11.59
N SER A 79 1.51 -4.25 12.92
CA SER A 79 1.43 -5.53 13.63
C SER A 79 0.20 -6.36 13.26
N VAL A 80 -0.87 -5.72 12.80
CA VAL A 80 -2.11 -6.35 12.30
C VAL A 80 -1.89 -7.23 11.06
N TYR A 81 -0.81 -6.99 10.30
CA TYR A 81 -0.49 -7.76 9.10
C TYR A 81 0.30 -9.04 9.37
N ASN A 82 0.69 -9.31 10.62
CA ASN A 82 1.37 -10.56 10.95
C ASN A 82 0.54 -11.79 10.52
N GLY A 83 1.19 -12.74 9.87
CA GLY A 83 0.58 -13.99 9.41
C GLY A 83 0.02 -13.97 7.98
N ILE A 84 0.00 -12.82 7.29
CA ILE A 84 -0.36 -12.81 5.86
C ILE A 84 0.72 -13.54 5.03
N PRO A 85 0.35 -14.26 3.96
CA PRO A 85 1.30 -15.04 3.17
C PRO A 85 2.29 -14.18 2.34
N HIS A 86 1.99 -12.89 2.16
CA HIS A 86 2.87 -11.93 1.51
C HIS A 86 4.07 -11.51 2.37
N LEU A 87 4.02 -11.69 3.70
CA LEU A 87 5.15 -11.35 4.56
C LEU A 87 6.33 -12.28 4.29
N PHE A 88 7.50 -11.71 4.08
CA PHE A 88 8.75 -12.47 3.94
C PHE A 88 9.28 -12.94 5.30
N ILE A 89 9.12 -12.09 6.31
CA ILE A 89 9.41 -12.34 7.72
C ILE A 89 8.29 -11.71 8.57
N PRO A 90 8.11 -12.13 9.83
CA PRO A 90 7.24 -11.42 10.76
C PRO A 90 7.56 -9.92 10.82
N VAL A 91 6.58 -9.10 11.17
CA VAL A 91 6.76 -7.65 11.30
C VAL A 91 7.90 -7.38 12.28
N VAL A 92 8.89 -6.60 11.84
CA VAL A 92 10.06 -6.24 12.65
C VAL A 92 9.67 -5.07 13.56
N THR A 93 9.88 -5.24 14.85
CA THR A 93 9.64 -4.24 15.90
C THR A 93 10.93 -3.66 16.42
#